data_AF-A0A2V5WRH9-F1
#
_entry.id   AF-A0A2V5WRH9-F1
#
_cell.length_a   1.000
_cell.length_b   1.000
_cell.length_c   1.000
_cell.angle_alpha   90.00
_cell.angle_beta   90.00
_cell.angle_gamma   90.00
#
_symmetry.space_group_name_H-M   'P 1'
#
loop_
_entity.id
_entity.type
_entity.pdbx_description
1 polymer ?
#
loop_
_entity_poly.entity_id
_entity_poly.type
_entity_poly.pdbx_seq_one_letter_code
_entity_poly.pdbx_strand_id
1 'polypeptide(L)'
;MNRVNLYDTYLMGKAFRLLEQIQVGVVPATIVSDLMVLQSWLRHLTNNTLLSSGKAHEHATILHSAVSYMLTEWLNEPLREERAIIIKSVFEMLEAILSSEFAKLHTYYIPSVGIFSTDALLNQPEKMFFESTNLIPDETLIEIREVGKCLAFSSPTAAGFHLMRAVESMLRHYYEVLSKGASRPARGAMGIYLDTILRLPGIDNELHAALKQIKTLYRDPIAHLEVVLTGPEAISLLGVVQRAISRTLTLIKSTAS
;
A
#
# COMPACT_ATOMS: atom_id res chain seq x y z
N MET A 1 5.02 -0.67 5.29
CA MET A 1 5.62 0.60 4.82
C MET A 1 4.48 1.56 4.56
N ASN A 2 4.56 2.76 5.11
CA ASN A 2 3.46 3.73 5.04
C ASN A 2 3.73 4.73 3.92
N ARG A 3 2.71 5.03 3.12
CA ARG A 3 2.83 6.00 2.03
C ARG A 3 2.82 7.41 2.63
N VAL A 4 3.84 8.20 2.29
CA VAL A 4 3.87 9.64 2.54
C VAL A 4 3.65 10.35 1.22
N ASN A 5 2.64 11.21 1.17
CA ASN A 5 2.37 12.05 0.01
C ASN A 5 3.07 13.41 0.20
N LEU A 6 4.14 13.65 -0.56
CA LEU A 6 4.91 14.89 -0.49
C LEU A 6 4.08 16.15 -0.79
N TYR A 7 3.00 16.01 -1.56
CA TYR A 7 2.09 17.12 -1.81
C TYR A 7 1.38 17.59 -0.54
N ASP A 8 1.03 16.66 0.36
CA ASP A 8 0.38 16.99 1.63
C ASP A 8 1.34 17.75 2.56
N THR A 9 2.62 17.35 2.60
CA THR A 9 3.68 18.09 3.31
C THR A 9 3.87 19.49 2.74
N TYR A 10 3.85 19.64 1.41
CA TYR A 10 3.95 20.93 0.74
C TYR A 10 2.75 21.85 1.09
N LEU A 11 1.53 21.32 1.02
CA LEU A 11 0.33 22.09 1.37
C LEU A 11 0.29 22.46 2.85
N MET A 12 0.73 21.58 3.74
CA MET A 12 0.87 21.87 5.17
C MET A 12 1.81 23.06 5.40
N GLY A 13 2.98 23.07 4.74
CA GLY A 13 3.91 24.20 4.81
C GLY A 13 3.30 25.52 4.30
N LYS A 14 2.43 25.47 3.27
CA LYS A 14 1.67 26.66 2.84
C LYS A 14 0.68 27.13 3.90
N ALA A 15 -0.07 26.21 4.50
CA ALA A 15 -1.08 26.53 5.50
C ALA A 15 -0.46 27.15 6.76
N PHE A 16 0.73 26.71 7.16
CA PHE A 16 1.42 27.26 8.33
C PHE A 16 1.90 28.71 8.15
N ARG A 17 2.14 29.16 6.91
CA ARG A 17 2.39 30.60 6.67
C ARG A 17 1.21 31.50 7.03
N LEU A 18 -0.01 30.97 7.11
CA LEU A 18 -1.18 31.74 7.55
C LEU A 18 -1.07 32.18 9.02
N LEU A 19 -0.23 31.51 9.82
CA LEU A 19 0.06 31.91 11.19
C LEU A 19 0.80 33.25 11.28
N GLU A 20 1.47 33.69 10.22
CA GLU A 20 2.10 35.03 10.15
C GLU A 20 1.08 36.17 10.23
N GLN A 21 -0.18 35.89 9.88
CA GLN A 21 -1.29 36.85 9.98
C GLN A 21 -1.86 36.96 11.40
N ILE A 22 -1.49 36.05 12.31
CA ILE A 22 -1.94 36.07 13.70
C ILE A 22 -1.04 37.03 14.48
N GLN A 23 -1.46 38.29 14.54
CA GLN A 23 -0.73 39.37 15.20
C GLN A 23 -1.60 40.11 16.21
N VAL A 24 -0.96 40.87 17.10
CA VAL A 24 -1.66 41.72 18.08
C VAL A 24 -2.58 42.69 17.35
N GLY A 25 -3.83 42.80 17.82
CA GLY A 25 -4.83 43.70 17.27
C GLY A 25 -5.58 43.18 16.04
N VAL A 26 -5.14 42.08 15.43
CA VAL A 26 -5.88 41.45 14.31
C VAL A 26 -7.22 40.92 14.84
N VAL A 27 -8.30 41.20 14.11
CA VAL A 27 -9.63 40.67 14.39
C VAL A 27 -9.80 39.38 13.57
N PRO A 28 -9.99 38.19 14.19
CA PRO A 28 -10.05 36.91 13.48
C PRO A 28 -11.07 36.85 12.34
N ALA A 29 -12.20 37.56 12.46
CA ALA A 29 -13.21 37.68 11.39
C ALA A 29 -12.63 38.18 10.06
N THR A 30 -11.55 38.97 10.08
CA THR A 30 -10.89 39.51 8.87
C THR A 30 -10.04 38.46 8.14
N ILE A 31 -9.68 37.36 8.81
CA ILE A 31 -8.83 36.28 8.29
C ILE A 31 -9.51 34.91 8.45
N VAL A 32 -10.84 34.88 8.55
CA VAL A 32 -11.61 33.68 8.90
C VAL A 32 -11.38 32.50 7.94
N SER A 33 -11.29 32.78 6.64
CA SER A 33 -11.05 31.74 5.63
C SER A 33 -9.69 31.06 5.84
N ASP A 34 -8.67 31.85 6.17
CA ASP A 34 -7.32 31.35 6.41
C ASP A 34 -7.26 30.53 7.71
N LEU A 35 -7.95 30.98 8.76
CA LEU A 35 -8.10 30.22 10.00
C LEU A 35 -8.82 28.89 9.80
N MET A 36 -9.83 28.82 8.93
CA MET A 36 -10.52 27.56 8.60
C MET A 36 -9.61 26.58 7.84
N VAL A 37 -8.80 27.08 6.90
CA VAL A 37 -7.80 26.26 6.19
C VAL A 37 -6.77 25.73 7.18
N LEU A 38 -6.22 26.60 8.03
CA LEU A 38 -5.26 26.23 9.06
C LEU A 38 -5.83 25.19 10.05
N GLN A 39 -7.05 25.40 10.53
CA GLN A 39 -7.73 24.45 11.43
C GLN A 39 -7.85 23.06 10.77
N SER A 40 -8.21 23.03 9.48
CA SER A 40 -8.36 21.77 8.74
C SER A 40 -7.03 21.03 8.62
N TRP A 41 -5.93 21.74 8.38
CA TRP A 41 -4.59 21.15 8.33
C TRP A 41 -4.06 20.70 9.69
N LEU A 42 -4.30 21.46 10.75
CA LEU A 42 -3.92 21.06 12.11
C LEU A 42 -4.69 19.81 12.53
N ARG A 43 -5.98 19.70 12.18
CA ARG A 43 -6.77 18.48 12.40
C ARG A 43 -6.24 17.30 11.58
N HIS A 44 -5.84 17.53 10.34
CA HIS A 44 -5.22 16.49 9.53
C HIS A 44 -3.92 16.00 10.19
N LEU A 45 -3.06 16.91 10.65
CA LEU A 45 -1.82 16.59 11.33
C LEU A 45 -2.06 15.77 12.60
N THR A 46 -2.99 16.17 13.47
CA THR A 46 -3.30 15.44 14.71
C THR A 46 -3.86 14.04 14.44
N ASN A 47 -4.57 13.84 13.33
CA ASN A 47 -5.12 12.54 12.95
C ASN A 47 -4.12 11.65 12.18
N ASN A 48 -2.99 12.20 11.72
CA ASN A 48 -2.01 11.51 10.91
C ASN A 48 -0.83 11.03 11.77
N THR A 49 -0.88 9.75 12.17
CA THR A 49 0.13 9.12 13.03
C THR A 49 1.53 9.05 12.41
N LEU A 50 1.66 9.26 11.10
CA LEU A 50 2.95 9.28 10.40
C LEU A 50 3.65 10.63 10.50
N LEU A 51 2.87 11.71 10.60
CA LEU A 51 3.36 13.08 10.57
C LEU A 51 3.41 13.73 11.96
N SER A 52 2.66 13.21 12.94
CA SER A 52 2.69 13.71 14.31
C SER A 52 2.92 12.56 15.30
N SER A 53 4.16 12.40 15.76
CA SER A 53 4.49 11.47 16.84
C SER A 53 4.81 12.24 18.12
N GLY A 54 4.40 11.73 19.29
CA GLY A 54 4.75 12.30 20.58
C GLY A 54 4.46 13.81 20.72
N LYS A 55 5.51 14.64 20.73
CA LYS A 55 5.44 16.08 21.04
C LYS A 55 4.87 16.93 19.92
N ALA A 56 5.06 16.55 18.65
CA ALA A 56 4.47 17.28 17.52
C ALA A 56 2.94 17.26 17.59
N HIS A 57 2.37 16.11 17.95
CA HIS A 57 0.93 15.93 18.11
C HIS A 57 0.36 16.83 19.22
N GLU A 58 1.03 16.90 20.37
CA GLU A 58 0.63 17.75 21.50
C GLU A 58 0.56 19.23 21.09
N HIS A 59 1.62 19.75 20.47
CA HIS A 59 1.67 21.16 20.07
C HIS A 59 0.69 21.48 18.93
N ALA A 60 0.49 20.55 17.99
CA ALA A 60 -0.53 20.68 16.95
C ALA A 60 -1.94 20.73 17.55
N THR A 61 -2.21 19.96 18.61
CA THR A 61 -3.50 19.94 19.31
C THR A 61 -3.75 21.25 20.07
N ILE A 62 -2.73 21.79 20.73
CA ILE A 62 -2.81 23.09 21.41
C ILE A 62 -3.10 24.19 20.37
N LEU A 63 -2.38 24.19 19.26
CA LEU A 63 -2.57 25.18 18.19
C LEU A 63 -3.95 25.04 17.52
N HIS A 64 -4.41 23.82 17.26
CA HIS A 64 -5.76 23.56 16.74
C HIS A 64 -6.83 24.12 17.69
N SER A 65 -6.64 23.96 19.00
CA SER A 65 -7.56 24.49 20.00
C SER A 65 -7.58 26.02 19.97
N ALA A 66 -6.41 26.67 19.94
CA ALA A 66 -6.32 28.13 19.85
C ALA A 66 -6.99 28.70 18.60
N VAL A 67 -6.77 28.09 17.43
CA VAL A 67 -7.45 28.46 16.18
C VAL A 67 -8.96 28.25 16.28
N SER A 68 -9.40 27.19 16.96
CA SER A 68 -10.83 26.94 17.19
C SER A 68 -11.46 28.05 18.05
N TYR A 69 -10.81 28.49 19.13
CA TYR A 69 -11.26 29.64 19.91
C TYR A 69 -11.30 30.94 19.09
N MET A 70 -10.34 31.16 18.19
CA MET A 70 -10.37 32.31 17.27
C MET A 70 -11.55 32.27 16.30
N LEU A 71 -12.00 31.09 15.89
CA LEU A 71 -13.14 30.89 14.99
C LEU A 71 -14.49 30.96 15.70
N THR A 72 -14.52 30.86 17.04
CA THR A 72 -15.76 30.86 17.83
C THR A 72 -15.80 32.03 18.82
N GLU A 73 -15.08 31.93 19.93
CA GLU A 73 -15.18 32.83 21.07
C GLU A 73 -14.53 34.20 20.79
N TRP A 74 -13.45 34.24 20.02
CA TRP A 74 -12.68 35.47 19.78
C TRP A 74 -12.90 36.04 18.38
N LEU A 75 -13.91 35.55 17.64
CA LEU A 75 -14.07 35.84 16.22
C LEU A 75 -14.09 37.34 15.91
N ASN A 76 -14.79 38.11 16.73
CA ASN A 76 -14.95 39.56 16.55
C ASN A 76 -14.11 40.39 17.52
N GLU A 77 -13.23 39.76 18.30
CA GLU A 77 -12.37 40.44 19.27
C GLU A 77 -10.97 40.68 18.67
N PRO A 78 -10.41 41.89 18.76
CA PRO A 78 -8.99 42.10 18.47
C PRO A 78 -8.12 41.19 19.33
N LEU A 79 -7.16 40.49 18.71
CA LEU A 79 -6.30 39.56 19.42
C LEU A 79 -5.40 40.29 20.42
N ARG A 80 -5.51 39.92 21.69
CA ARG A 80 -4.68 40.48 22.78
C ARG A 80 -3.23 40.04 22.62
N GLU A 81 -2.31 40.87 23.11
CA GLU A 81 -0.86 40.62 23.06
C GLU A 81 -0.48 39.26 23.65
N GLU A 82 -0.98 38.94 24.83
CA GLU A 82 -0.76 37.66 25.52
C GLU A 82 -1.14 36.45 24.64
N ARG A 83 -2.32 36.51 23.97
CA ARG A 83 -2.81 35.42 23.12
C ARG A 83 -1.93 35.27 21.88
N ALA A 84 -1.57 36.38 21.24
CA ALA A 84 -0.71 36.37 20.05
C ALA A 84 0.68 35.79 20.37
N ILE A 85 1.28 36.17 21.50
CA ILE A 85 2.58 35.66 21.95
C ILE A 85 2.51 34.14 22.20
N ILE A 86 1.47 33.66 22.90
CA ILE A 86 1.31 32.23 23.18
C ILE A 86 1.14 31.43 21.88
N ILE A 87 0.26 31.87 20.98
CA ILE A 87 0.02 31.17 19.70
C ILE A 87 1.31 31.09 18.88
N LYS A 88 2.05 32.20 18.78
CA LYS A 88 3.34 32.24 18.08
C LYS A 88 4.37 31.30 18.71
N SER A 89 4.49 31.32 20.05
CA SER A 89 5.42 30.44 20.77
C SER A 89 5.10 28.95 20.55
N VAL A 90 3.81 28.58 20.61
CA VAL A 90 3.38 27.19 20.35
C VAL A 90 3.69 26.78 18.91
N PHE A 91 3.49 27.68 17.94
CA PHE A 91 3.83 27.41 16.55
C PHE A 91 5.33 27.22 16.33
N GLU A 92 6.18 28.11 16.86
CA GLU A 92 7.63 28.01 16.74
C GLU A 92 8.15 26.69 17.34
N MET A 93 7.58 26.26 18.48
CA MET A 93 7.89 24.95 19.07
C MET A 93 7.44 23.80 18.17
N LEU A 94 6.22 23.85 17.62
CA LEU A 94 5.72 22.84 16.69
C LEU A 94 6.62 22.72 15.45
N GLU A 95 7.01 23.84 14.85
CA GLU A 95 7.87 23.89 13.67
C GLU A 95 9.26 23.30 13.96
N ALA A 96 9.87 23.66 15.09
CA ALA A 96 11.16 23.12 15.50
C ALA A 96 11.11 21.60 15.71
N ILE A 97 10.03 21.09 16.31
CA ILE A 97 9.83 19.64 16.50
C ILE A 97 9.63 18.94 15.14
N LEU A 98 8.72 19.44 14.30
CA LEU A 98 8.47 18.86 12.98
C LEU A 98 9.72 18.86 12.11
N SER A 99 10.50 19.94 12.13
CA SER A 99 11.79 20.01 11.42
C SER A 99 12.76 18.92 11.89
N SER A 100 12.89 18.73 13.21
CA SER A 100 13.74 17.67 13.80
C SER A 100 13.24 16.25 13.50
N GLU A 101 11.93 16.03 13.51
CA GLU A 101 11.31 14.73 13.19
C GLU A 101 11.45 14.43 11.70
N PHE A 102 11.09 15.36 10.82
CA PHE A 102 11.12 15.17 9.37
C PHE A 102 12.55 15.04 8.83
N ALA A 103 13.54 15.70 9.44
CA ALA A 103 14.95 15.50 9.09
C ALA A 103 15.43 14.05 9.27
N LYS A 104 14.73 13.25 10.09
CA LYS A 104 15.04 11.84 10.35
C LYS A 104 14.18 10.88 9.53
N LEU A 105 13.13 11.37 8.85
CA LEU A 105 12.24 10.55 8.04
C LEU A 105 12.86 10.30 6.66
N HIS A 106 13.09 9.03 6.34
CA HIS A 106 13.50 8.64 5.00
C HIS A 106 12.30 8.62 4.06
N THR A 107 12.32 9.50 3.06
CA THR A 107 11.36 9.48 1.95
C THR A 107 12.01 8.86 0.73
N TYR A 108 11.33 7.90 0.12
CA TYR A 108 11.81 7.21 -1.07
C TYR A 108 10.91 7.53 -2.26
N TYR A 109 11.53 7.80 -3.39
CA TYR A 109 10.83 7.86 -4.67
C TYR A 109 10.75 6.45 -5.25
N ILE A 110 9.54 6.01 -5.58
CA ILE A 110 9.28 4.70 -6.17
C ILE A 110 8.86 4.92 -7.62
N PRO A 111 9.70 4.58 -8.62
CA PRO A 111 9.31 4.70 -10.02
C PRO A 111 8.21 3.69 -10.36
N SER A 112 7.48 3.97 -11.43
CA SER A 112 6.54 2.99 -12.00
C SER A 112 7.30 1.78 -12.54
N VAL A 113 6.70 0.60 -12.40
CA VAL A 113 7.24 -0.64 -12.94
C VAL A 113 6.60 -0.88 -14.31
N GLY A 114 7.29 -0.54 -15.40
CA GLY A 114 6.71 -0.61 -16.74
C GLY A 114 5.43 0.22 -16.85
N ILE A 115 4.31 -0.42 -17.22
CA ILE A 115 2.98 0.20 -17.31
C ILE A 115 2.15 0.09 -16.01
N PHE A 116 2.68 -0.55 -14.97
CA PHE A 116 1.93 -0.76 -13.73
C PHE A 116 1.89 0.51 -12.87
N SER A 117 0.70 0.87 -12.40
CA SER A 117 0.52 1.90 -11.38
C SER A 117 1.08 1.42 -10.04
N THR A 118 1.97 2.20 -9.43
CA THR A 118 2.51 1.93 -8.09
C THR A 118 1.39 1.83 -7.05
N ASP A 119 0.35 2.65 -7.17
CA ASP A 119 -0.81 2.60 -6.26
C ASP A 119 -1.57 1.27 -6.39
N ALA A 120 -1.80 0.83 -7.63
CA ALA A 120 -2.47 -0.44 -7.89
C ALA A 120 -1.66 -1.63 -7.37
N LEU A 121 -0.33 -1.64 -7.57
CA LEU A 121 0.56 -2.68 -7.06
C LEU A 121 0.55 -2.75 -5.53
N LEU A 122 0.51 -1.62 -4.84
CA LEU A 122 0.57 -1.57 -3.38
C LEU A 122 -0.76 -1.87 -2.70
N ASN A 123 -1.87 -1.37 -3.25
CA ASN A 123 -3.15 -1.37 -2.56
C ASN A 123 -4.12 -2.43 -3.06
N GLN A 124 -4.08 -2.76 -4.36
CA GLN A 124 -5.07 -3.62 -5.02
C GLN A 124 -4.45 -4.51 -6.11
N PRO A 125 -3.33 -5.19 -5.87
CA PRO A 125 -2.64 -5.97 -6.91
C PRO A 125 -3.52 -7.10 -7.46
N GLU A 126 -4.44 -7.65 -6.67
CA GLU A 126 -5.38 -8.69 -7.08
C GLU A 126 -6.33 -8.28 -8.22
N LYS A 127 -6.47 -6.98 -8.49
CA LYS A 127 -7.24 -6.48 -9.64
C LYS A 127 -6.65 -6.89 -10.98
N MET A 128 -5.39 -7.34 -11.02
CA MET A 128 -4.82 -7.93 -12.24
C MET A 128 -5.57 -9.19 -12.70
N PHE A 129 -6.38 -9.81 -11.83
CA PHE A 129 -7.18 -11.00 -12.15
C PHE A 129 -8.64 -10.69 -12.54
N PHE A 130 -9.00 -9.42 -12.74
CA PHE A 130 -10.31 -8.94 -13.20
C PHE A 130 -11.49 -9.54 -12.38
N GLU A 131 -12.57 -9.99 -13.03
CA GLU A 131 -13.83 -10.40 -12.39
C GLU A 131 -13.73 -11.66 -11.52
N SER A 132 -12.58 -12.35 -11.52
CA SER A 132 -12.40 -13.61 -10.78
C SER A 132 -11.77 -13.43 -9.39
N THR A 133 -11.54 -12.19 -8.94
CA THR A 133 -10.90 -11.94 -7.63
C THR A 133 -11.62 -12.61 -6.46
N ASN A 134 -12.95 -12.67 -6.50
CA ASN A 134 -13.76 -13.29 -5.43
C ASN A 134 -13.61 -14.82 -5.33
N LEU A 135 -13.01 -15.46 -6.35
CA LEU A 135 -12.75 -16.89 -6.39
C LEU A 135 -11.31 -17.23 -5.96
N ILE A 136 -10.48 -16.23 -5.70
CA ILE A 136 -9.10 -16.43 -5.28
C ILE A 136 -9.09 -16.84 -3.80
N PRO A 137 -8.47 -17.96 -3.42
CA PRO A 137 -8.33 -18.35 -2.02
C PRO A 137 -7.54 -17.31 -1.22
N ASP A 138 -7.87 -17.15 0.06
CA ASP A 138 -7.23 -16.17 0.95
C ASP A 138 -5.70 -16.32 0.98
N GLU A 139 -5.19 -17.56 1.01
CA GLU A 139 -3.74 -17.79 1.01
C GLU A 139 -3.09 -17.35 -0.31
N THR A 140 -3.77 -17.53 -1.44
CA THR A 140 -3.29 -17.04 -2.74
C THR A 140 -3.31 -15.51 -2.77
N LEU A 141 -4.34 -14.88 -2.19
CA LEU A 141 -4.50 -13.43 -2.13
C LEU A 141 -3.39 -12.77 -1.29
N ILE A 142 -3.01 -13.38 -0.16
CA ILE A 142 -1.88 -12.92 0.66
C ILE A 142 -0.60 -12.86 -0.18
N GLU A 143 -0.30 -13.92 -0.92
CA GLU A 143 0.90 -13.98 -1.75
C GLU A 143 0.86 -12.96 -2.89
N ILE A 144 -0.28 -12.78 -3.57
CA ILE A 144 -0.46 -11.75 -4.62
C ILE A 144 -0.20 -10.34 -4.07
N ARG A 145 -0.64 -10.05 -2.84
CA ARG A 145 -0.39 -8.77 -2.19
C ARG A 145 1.09 -8.53 -1.91
N GLU A 146 1.82 -9.56 -1.50
CA GLU A 146 3.27 -9.45 -1.33
C GLU A 146 4.00 -9.33 -2.67
N VAL A 147 3.54 -9.98 -3.75
CA VAL A 147 4.07 -9.75 -5.11
C VAL A 147 3.96 -8.28 -5.49
N GLY A 148 2.80 -7.67 -5.29
CA GLY A 148 2.58 -6.25 -5.61
C GLY A 148 3.58 -5.33 -4.91
N LYS A 149 3.81 -5.53 -3.61
CA LYS A 149 4.84 -4.83 -2.83
C LYS A 149 6.24 -5.10 -3.37
N CYS A 150 6.60 -6.37 -3.59
CA CYS A 150 7.93 -6.73 -4.06
C CYS A 150 8.25 -6.10 -5.42
N LEU A 151 7.27 -6.07 -6.34
CA LEU A 151 7.44 -5.39 -7.63
C LEU A 151 7.60 -3.88 -7.45
N ALA A 152 6.72 -3.24 -6.66
CA ALA A 152 6.80 -1.80 -6.41
C ALA A 152 8.15 -1.40 -5.80
N PHE A 153 8.69 -2.20 -4.88
CA PHE A 153 9.97 -1.90 -4.21
C PHE A 153 11.20 -2.47 -4.90
N SER A 154 11.11 -2.88 -6.17
CA SER A 154 12.23 -3.41 -6.95
C SER A 154 12.95 -4.60 -6.27
N SER A 155 12.16 -5.51 -5.70
CA SER A 155 12.58 -6.80 -5.11
C SER A 155 12.13 -7.98 -5.99
N PRO A 156 12.64 -8.10 -7.24
CA PRO A 156 12.15 -9.06 -8.25
C PRO A 156 12.28 -10.53 -7.83
N THR A 157 13.36 -10.91 -7.15
CA THR A 157 13.56 -12.30 -6.70
C THR A 157 12.53 -12.69 -5.63
N ALA A 158 12.26 -11.80 -4.67
CA ALA A 158 11.21 -12.00 -3.68
C ALA A 158 9.82 -12.10 -4.34
N ALA A 159 9.55 -11.25 -5.34
CA ALA A 159 8.33 -11.34 -6.14
C ALA A 159 8.21 -12.73 -6.81
N GLY A 160 9.30 -13.26 -7.37
CA GLY A 160 9.34 -14.61 -7.92
C GLY A 160 8.94 -15.69 -6.92
N PHE A 161 9.47 -15.64 -5.70
CA PHE A 161 9.09 -16.58 -4.63
C PHE A 161 7.62 -16.48 -4.24
N HIS A 162 7.10 -15.27 -4.05
CA HIS A 162 5.68 -15.07 -3.75
C HIS A 162 4.77 -15.53 -4.90
N LEU A 163 5.19 -15.35 -6.16
CA LEU A 163 4.47 -15.87 -7.33
C LEU A 163 4.41 -17.40 -7.31
N MET A 164 5.50 -18.10 -6.96
CA MET A 164 5.49 -19.56 -6.85
C MET A 164 4.56 -20.04 -5.73
N ARG A 165 4.56 -19.35 -4.58
CA ARG A 165 3.68 -19.65 -3.45
C ARG A 165 2.20 -19.40 -3.79
N ALA A 166 1.90 -18.33 -4.53
CA ALA A 166 0.56 -18.05 -5.04
C ALA A 166 0.07 -19.17 -5.97
N VAL A 167 0.91 -19.63 -6.91
CA VAL A 167 0.58 -20.75 -7.78
C VAL A 167 0.38 -22.04 -6.97
N GLU A 168 1.25 -22.32 -6.00
CA GLU A 168 1.10 -23.50 -5.14
C GLU A 168 -0.23 -23.51 -4.38
N SER A 169 -0.58 -22.38 -3.74
CA SER A 169 -1.85 -22.22 -3.03
C SER A 169 -3.04 -22.44 -3.97
N MET A 170 -2.99 -21.87 -5.18
CA MET A 170 -4.04 -22.02 -6.17
C MET A 170 -4.17 -23.47 -6.66
N LEU A 171 -3.06 -24.18 -6.88
CA LEU A 171 -3.06 -25.59 -7.29
C LEU A 171 -3.61 -26.50 -6.20
N ARG A 172 -3.34 -26.21 -4.92
CA ARG A 172 -3.93 -26.94 -3.78
C ARG A 172 -5.44 -26.82 -3.78
N HIS A 173 -5.96 -25.60 -3.92
CA HIS A 173 -7.40 -25.36 -3.98
C HIS A 173 -8.03 -26.03 -5.21
N TYR A 174 -7.39 -25.94 -6.37
CA TYR A 174 -7.87 -26.61 -7.57
C TYR A 174 -7.90 -28.13 -7.42
N TYR A 175 -6.87 -28.72 -6.82
CA TYR A 175 -6.85 -30.14 -6.51
C TYR A 175 -8.03 -30.55 -5.63
N GLU A 176 -8.39 -29.76 -4.62
CA GLU A 176 -9.53 -30.07 -3.74
C GLU A 176 -10.86 -30.07 -4.50
N VAL A 177 -11.05 -29.13 -5.41
CA VAL A 177 -12.24 -29.07 -6.29
C VAL A 177 -12.30 -30.33 -7.16
N LEU A 178 -11.17 -30.75 -7.74
CA LEU A 178 -11.11 -31.93 -8.60
C LEU A 178 -11.23 -33.25 -7.82
N SER A 179 -10.66 -33.31 -6.62
CA SER A 179 -10.55 -34.54 -5.84
C SER A 179 -11.84 -34.92 -5.11
N LYS A 180 -12.83 -34.02 -5.06
CA LYS A 180 -14.13 -34.21 -4.39
C LYS A 180 -13.97 -34.74 -2.96
N GLY A 181 -12.96 -34.25 -2.24
CA GLY A 181 -12.69 -34.62 -0.85
C GLY A 181 -11.66 -35.73 -0.64
N ALA A 182 -10.97 -36.21 -1.69
CA ALA A 182 -9.82 -37.09 -1.49
C ALA A 182 -8.70 -36.36 -0.75
N SER A 183 -7.94 -37.10 0.07
CA SER A 183 -6.85 -36.54 0.84
C SER A 183 -5.80 -35.85 -0.05
N ARG A 184 -5.27 -34.73 0.46
CA ARG A 184 -4.13 -34.05 -0.17
C ARG A 184 -2.91 -34.99 -0.20
N PRO A 185 -2.03 -34.86 -1.20
CA PRO A 185 -0.77 -35.62 -1.23
C PRO A 185 0.02 -35.46 0.07
N ALA A 186 0.54 -36.56 0.61
CA ALA A 186 1.20 -36.61 1.92
C ALA A 186 2.43 -35.67 2.04
N ARG A 187 3.11 -35.40 0.92
CA ARG A 187 4.12 -34.35 0.82
C ARG A 187 3.50 -33.16 0.09
N GLY A 188 3.20 -32.10 0.82
CA GLY A 188 2.53 -30.92 0.28
C GLY A 188 3.41 -30.02 -0.59
N ALA A 189 4.48 -30.50 -1.22
CA ALA A 189 5.35 -29.63 -2.01
C ALA A 189 4.70 -29.24 -3.35
N MET A 190 4.88 -27.99 -3.80
CA MET A 190 4.37 -27.48 -5.08
C MET A 190 4.63 -28.43 -6.27
N GLY A 191 5.84 -29.02 -6.34
CA GLY A 191 6.21 -29.94 -7.43
C GLY A 191 5.29 -31.15 -7.54
N ILE A 192 4.77 -31.65 -6.42
CA ILE A 192 3.85 -32.79 -6.40
C ILE A 192 2.48 -32.41 -6.95
N TYR A 193 1.96 -31.23 -6.57
CA TYR A 193 0.70 -30.73 -7.13
C TYR A 193 0.83 -30.47 -8.63
N LEU A 194 1.94 -29.86 -9.08
CA LEU A 194 2.23 -29.65 -10.49
C LEU A 194 2.24 -30.99 -11.26
N ASP A 195 3.00 -31.98 -10.79
CA ASP A 195 3.10 -33.28 -11.45
C ASP A 195 1.78 -34.04 -11.46
N THR A 196 1.00 -33.93 -10.38
CA THR A 196 -0.32 -34.55 -10.27
C THR A 196 -1.29 -33.94 -11.28
N ILE A 197 -1.38 -32.61 -11.32
CA ILE A 197 -2.29 -31.88 -12.19
C ILE A 197 -1.90 -32.07 -13.66
N LEU A 198 -0.61 -31.96 -14.00
CA LEU A 198 -0.12 -32.15 -15.38
C LEU A 198 -0.37 -33.56 -15.94
N ARG A 199 -0.57 -34.57 -15.09
CA ARG A 199 -0.89 -35.95 -15.49
C ARG A 199 -2.39 -36.25 -15.55
N LEU A 200 -3.25 -35.29 -15.20
CA LEU A 200 -4.69 -35.51 -15.24
C LEU A 200 -5.16 -35.73 -16.68
N PRO A 201 -5.94 -36.79 -16.95
CA PRO A 201 -6.53 -36.99 -18.26
C PRO A 201 -7.51 -35.85 -18.56
N GLY A 202 -7.37 -35.24 -19.73
CA GLY A 202 -8.24 -34.13 -20.15
C GLY A 202 -7.93 -32.79 -19.48
N ILE A 203 -6.74 -32.61 -18.88
CA ILE A 203 -6.31 -31.29 -18.43
C ILE A 203 -6.42 -30.28 -19.57
N ASP A 204 -6.92 -29.09 -19.23
CA ASP A 204 -7.00 -27.98 -20.15
C ASP A 204 -5.62 -27.64 -20.76
N ASN A 205 -5.55 -27.54 -22.09
CA ASN A 205 -4.31 -27.33 -22.83
C ASN A 205 -3.61 -26.02 -22.44
N GLU A 206 -4.37 -24.95 -22.20
CA GLU A 206 -3.80 -23.65 -21.83
C GLU A 206 -3.21 -23.70 -20.42
N LEU A 207 -3.93 -24.29 -19.45
CA LEU A 207 -3.42 -24.51 -18.11
C LEU A 207 -2.17 -25.39 -18.12
N HIS A 208 -2.20 -26.49 -18.88
CA HIS A 208 -1.08 -27.40 -19.00
C HIS A 208 0.18 -26.68 -19.54
N ALA A 209 0.05 -25.89 -20.60
CA ALA A 209 1.15 -25.11 -21.16
C ALA A 209 1.73 -24.11 -20.15
N ALA A 210 0.86 -23.35 -19.46
CA ALA A 210 1.28 -22.36 -18.47
C ALA A 210 2.01 -23.00 -17.27
N LEU A 211 1.47 -24.09 -16.72
CA LEU A 211 2.08 -24.80 -15.58
C LEU A 211 3.41 -25.46 -15.96
N LYS A 212 3.51 -26.01 -17.17
CA LYS A 212 4.78 -26.55 -17.68
C LYS A 212 5.83 -25.45 -17.78
N GLN A 213 5.47 -24.28 -18.31
CA GLN A 213 6.37 -23.14 -18.40
C GLN A 213 6.83 -22.65 -17.02
N ILE A 214 5.91 -22.53 -16.06
CA ILE A 214 6.23 -22.18 -14.66
C ILE A 214 7.23 -23.16 -14.08
N LYS A 215 7.00 -24.47 -14.24
CA LYS A 215 7.87 -25.51 -13.73
C LYS A 215 9.28 -25.39 -14.31
N THR A 216 9.39 -25.38 -15.64
CA THR A 216 10.69 -25.54 -16.32
C THR A 216 11.52 -24.26 -16.39
N LEU A 217 10.88 -23.10 -16.58
CA LEU A 217 11.61 -21.85 -16.83
C LEU A 217 11.80 -21.00 -15.59
N TYR A 218 11.03 -21.25 -14.52
CA TYR A 218 11.01 -20.35 -13.36
C TYR A 218 11.18 -21.08 -12.04
N ARG A 219 10.29 -22.02 -11.69
CA ARG A 219 10.30 -22.70 -10.40
C ARG A 219 11.60 -23.43 -10.15
N ASP A 220 12.01 -24.27 -11.11
CA ASP A 220 13.22 -25.08 -10.95
C ASP A 220 14.48 -24.19 -10.89
N PRO A 221 14.64 -23.19 -11.79
CA PRO A 221 15.73 -22.21 -11.68
C PRO A 221 15.76 -21.40 -10.37
N ILE A 222 14.66 -20.75 -9.99
CA ILE A 222 14.61 -19.84 -8.82
C ILE A 222 14.80 -20.59 -7.49
N ALA A 223 14.58 -21.91 -7.47
CA ALA A 223 14.90 -22.73 -6.30
C ALA A 223 16.41 -22.83 -6.02
N HIS A 224 17.28 -22.49 -6.98
CA HIS A 224 18.73 -22.43 -6.82
C HIS A 224 19.16 -21.06 -6.27
N LEU A 225 19.96 -21.06 -5.20
CA LEU A 225 20.41 -19.85 -4.49
C LEU A 225 21.17 -18.83 -5.37
N GLU A 226 21.76 -19.29 -6.48
CA GLU A 226 22.54 -18.46 -7.40
C GLU A 226 21.66 -17.68 -8.40
N VAL A 227 20.37 -18.02 -8.51
CA VAL A 227 19.45 -17.39 -9.45
C VAL A 227 18.78 -16.20 -8.80
N VAL A 228 19.08 -15.01 -9.34
CA VAL A 228 18.46 -13.74 -8.95
C VAL A 228 17.69 -13.22 -10.15
N LEU A 229 16.39 -12.94 -9.97
CA LEU A 229 15.57 -12.33 -11.01
C LEU A 229 15.85 -10.84 -11.14
N THR A 230 15.76 -10.34 -12.35
CA THR A 230 15.64 -8.92 -12.68
C THR A 230 14.17 -8.47 -12.68
N GLY A 231 13.93 -7.15 -12.69
CA GLY A 231 12.57 -6.59 -12.81
C GLY A 231 11.81 -7.11 -14.04
N PRO A 232 12.37 -7.05 -15.25
CA PRO A 232 11.73 -7.57 -16.45
C PRO A 232 11.43 -9.08 -16.39
N GLU A 233 12.31 -9.89 -15.80
CA GLU A 233 12.07 -11.33 -15.62
C GLU A 233 10.94 -11.60 -14.63
N ALA A 234 10.86 -10.84 -13.52
CA ALA A 234 9.76 -10.95 -12.57
C ALA A 234 8.41 -10.53 -13.20
N ILE A 235 8.39 -9.51 -14.06
CA ILE A 235 7.18 -9.12 -14.82
C ILE A 235 6.79 -10.21 -15.83
N SER A 236 7.77 -10.81 -16.50
CA SER A 236 7.52 -11.90 -17.44
C SER A 236 6.92 -13.11 -16.73
N LEU A 237 7.47 -13.46 -15.56
CA LEU A 237 6.94 -14.50 -14.69
C LEU A 237 5.53 -14.18 -14.20
N LEU A 238 5.27 -12.92 -13.80
CA LEU A 238 3.94 -12.47 -13.41
C LEU A 238 2.91 -12.75 -14.50
N GLY A 239 3.21 -12.47 -15.77
CA GLY A 239 2.30 -12.74 -16.88
C GLY A 239 1.95 -14.23 -17.03
N VAL A 240 2.92 -15.13 -16.87
CA VAL A 240 2.69 -16.58 -16.94
C VAL A 240 1.85 -17.06 -15.75
N VAL A 241 2.16 -16.58 -14.54
CA VAL A 241 1.42 -16.89 -13.31
C VAL A 241 -0.01 -16.37 -13.39
N GLN A 242 -0.19 -15.15 -13.87
CA GLN A 242 -1.49 -14.53 -14.06
C GLN A 242 -2.36 -15.43 -14.94
N ARG A 243 -1.80 -15.89 -16.06
CA ARG A 243 -2.49 -16.78 -16.98
C ARG A 243 -2.84 -18.14 -16.36
N ALA A 244 -1.92 -18.75 -15.60
CA ALA A 244 -2.19 -20.00 -14.91
C ALA A 244 -3.33 -19.87 -13.88
N ILE A 245 -3.27 -18.86 -13.02
CA ILE A 245 -4.28 -18.62 -11.98
C ILE A 245 -5.64 -18.28 -12.62
N SER A 246 -5.70 -17.33 -13.56
CA SER A 246 -6.95 -16.97 -14.24
C SER A 246 -7.62 -18.16 -14.93
N ARG A 247 -6.82 -19.09 -15.50
CA ARG A 247 -7.39 -20.31 -16.09
C ARG A 247 -7.99 -21.22 -15.04
N THR A 248 -7.26 -21.45 -13.96
CA THR A 248 -7.70 -22.28 -12.85
C THR A 248 -9.03 -21.76 -12.28
N LEU A 249 -9.14 -20.44 -12.06
CA LEU A 249 -10.39 -19.82 -11.59
C LEU A 249 -11.55 -20.05 -12.56
N THR A 250 -11.30 -19.94 -13.87
CA THR A 250 -12.32 -20.23 -14.91
C THR A 250 -12.80 -21.68 -14.84
N LEU A 251 -11.86 -22.63 -14.69
CA LEU A 251 -12.16 -24.06 -14.61
C LEU A 251 -12.94 -24.39 -13.34
N ILE A 252 -12.57 -23.81 -12.20
CA ILE A 252 -13.29 -23.97 -10.93
C ILE A 252 -14.73 -23.46 -11.08
N LYS A 253 -14.92 -22.26 -11.63
CA LYS A 253 -16.25 -21.69 -11.87
C LYS A 253 -17.12 -22.60 -12.76
N SER A 254 -16.53 -23.17 -13.80
CA SER A 254 -17.22 -24.11 -14.70
C SER A 254 -17.56 -25.46 -14.05
N THR A 255 -16.84 -25.86 -13.01
CA THR A 255 -17.08 -27.12 -12.29
C THR A 255 -18.15 -26.95 -11.19
N ALA A 256 -18.36 -25.72 -10.73
CA ALA A 256 -19.36 -25.36 -9.73
C ALA A 256 -20.74 -25.02 -10.32
N SER A 257 -20.83 -24.86 -11.64
CA SER A 257 -22.07 -24.58 -12.39
C SER A 257 -22.67 -25.87 -12.95
#